data_AF-A0A157ZU14-F1
#
_entry.id   AF-A0A157ZU14-F1
#
_cell.length_a   1.000
_cell.length_b   1.000
_cell.length_c   1.000
_cell.angle_alpha   90.00
_cell.angle_beta   90.00
_cell.angle_gamma   90.00
#
_symmetry.space_group_name_H-M   'P 1'
#
loop_
_entity.id
_entity.type
_entity.pdbx_description
1 polymer ?
#
loop_
_entity_poly.entity_id
_entity_poly.type
_entity_poly.pdbx_seq_one_letter_code
_entity_poly.pdbx_strand_id
1 'polypeptide(L)'
;MNYVTLIFGMAAVTFAIRAAVFVLGERLPFPPIVRTALSFVPVTVLTAIIVPMTVSPHGNGAEITWRNPQLVAAIVAIIVCVLTKRPLLTIAVSLAVFFVWQFAVLR
;
A
#
# COMPACT_ATOMS: atom_id res chain seq x y z
N MET A 1 27.73 -2.15 -20.84
CA MET A 1 27.26 -1.80 -19.48
C MET A 1 27.05 -3.10 -18.72
N ASN A 2 27.92 -3.45 -17.78
CA ASN A 2 27.84 -4.75 -17.09
C ASN A 2 26.70 -4.73 -16.08
N TYR A 3 25.72 -5.63 -16.21
CA TYR A 3 24.64 -5.80 -15.25
C TYR A 3 25.14 -6.01 -13.81
N VAL A 4 26.33 -6.59 -13.67
CA VAL A 4 27.02 -6.79 -12.39
C VAL A 4 27.28 -5.47 -11.66
N THR A 5 27.80 -4.43 -12.35
CA THR A 5 28.04 -3.12 -11.72
C THR A 5 26.74 -2.43 -11.33
N LEU A 6 25.66 -2.64 -12.08
CA LEU A 6 24.35 -2.07 -11.80
C LEU A 6 23.70 -2.72 -10.57
N ILE A 7 23.77 -4.05 -10.46
CA ILE A 7 23.30 -4.81 -9.29
C ILE A 7 24.09 -4.42 -8.04
N PHE A 8 25.41 -4.34 -8.15
CA PHE A 8 26.26 -3.92 -7.02
C PHE A 8 25.99 -2.48 -6.59
N GLY A 9 25.77 -1.57 -7.56
CA GLY A 9 25.39 -0.19 -7.28
C GLY A 9 24.05 -0.10 -6.56
N MET A 10 23.02 -0.80 -7.03
CA MET A 10 21.72 -0.86 -6.36
C MET A 10 21.81 -1.46 -4.96
N ALA A 11 22.58 -2.53 -4.78
CA ALA A 11 22.78 -3.17 -3.50
C ALA A 11 23.49 -2.22 -2.51
N ALA A 12 24.56 -1.55 -2.95
CA ALA A 12 25.31 -0.61 -2.14
C ALA A 12 24.46 0.58 -1.70
N VAL A 13 23.70 1.20 -2.62
CA VAL A 13 22.83 2.34 -2.30
C VAL A 13 21.69 1.92 -1.36
N THR A 14 21.06 0.78 -1.62
CA THR A 14 19.96 0.27 -0.78
C THR A 14 20.47 -0.06 0.62
N PHE A 15 21.61 -0.74 0.72
CA PHE A 15 22.24 -1.07 1.99
C PHE A 15 22.67 0.19 2.74
N ALA A 16 23.27 1.16 2.05
CA ALA A 16 23.67 2.43 2.66
C ALA A 16 22.50 3.19 3.27
N ILE A 17 21.37 3.32 2.54
CA ILE A 17 20.18 4.00 3.06
C ILE A 17 19.60 3.25 4.26
N ARG A 18 19.48 1.93 4.19
CA ARG A 18 18.92 1.11 5.28
C ARG A 18 19.82 1.12 6.52
N ALA A 19 21.12 0.96 6.31
CA ALA A 19 22.12 0.99 7.37
C ALA A 19 22.24 2.39 8.00
N ALA A 20 22.16 3.45 7.19
CA ALA A 20 22.11 4.82 7.70
C ALA A 20 20.91 5.00 8.63
N VAL A 21 19.71 4.60 8.23
CA VAL A 21 18.51 4.70 9.10
C VAL A 21 18.65 3.88 10.39
N PHE A 22 19.23 2.67 10.31
CA PHE A 22 19.40 1.79 11.47
C PHE A 22 20.46 2.32 12.45
N VAL A 23 21.64 2.70 11.96
CA VAL A 23 22.76 3.24 12.76
C VAL A 23 22.43 4.62 13.33
N LEU A 24 21.73 5.46 12.57
CA LEU A 24 21.23 6.76 13.05
C LEU A 24 20.18 6.57 14.15
N GLY A 25 19.38 5.48 14.07
CA GLY A 25 18.43 5.03 15.09
C GLY A 25 19.05 4.65 16.43
N GLU A 26 20.27 4.09 16.42
CA GLU A 26 21.00 3.73 17.65
C GLU A 26 21.81 4.90 18.25
N ARG A 27 22.25 5.87 17.43
CA ARG A 27 23.18 6.93 17.89
C ARG A 27 22.59 8.33 18.07
N LEU A 28 21.46 8.64 17.46
CA LEU A 28 20.68 9.83 17.83
C LEU A 28 19.53 9.38 18.71
N PRO A 29 19.43 9.85 19.98
CA PRO A 29 18.21 9.70 20.76
C PRO A 29 17.12 10.52 20.07
N PHE A 30 16.46 9.92 19.09
CA PHE A 30 15.34 10.53 18.41
C PHE A 30 14.33 10.95 19.48
N PRO A 31 13.89 12.22 19.49
CA PRO A 31 12.83 12.64 20.38
C PRO A 31 11.65 11.67 20.24
N PRO A 32 10.99 11.27 21.34
CA PRO A 32 9.92 10.27 21.30
C PRO A 32 8.84 10.58 20.25
N ILE A 33 8.63 11.87 19.95
CA ILE A 33 7.75 12.37 18.88
C ILE A 33 8.18 11.93 17.48
N VAL A 34 9.47 12.00 17.15
CA VAL A 34 9.98 11.67 15.81
C VAL A 34 9.94 10.16 15.57
N ARG A 35 10.32 9.37 16.59
CA ARG A 35 10.23 7.90 16.53
C ARG A 35 8.79 7.42 16.38
N THR A 36 7.87 8.05 17.12
CA THR A 36 6.43 7.79 17.00
C THR A 36 5.93 8.16 15.61
N ALA A 37 6.25 9.35 15.11
CA ALA A 37 5.86 9.78 13.76
C ALA A 37 6.37 8.84 12.66
N LEU A 38 7.65 8.41 12.72
CA LEU A 38 8.24 7.47 11.77
C LEU A 38 7.53 6.10 11.78
N SER A 39 7.09 5.62 12.95
CA SER A 39 6.36 4.35 13.04
C SER A 39 4.99 4.38 12.36
N PHE A 40 4.38 5.57 12.22
CA PHE A 40 3.11 5.78 11.52
C PHE A 40 3.28 6.04 10.02
N VAL A 41 4.48 6.35 9.54
CA VAL A 41 4.74 6.60 8.11
C VAL A 41 4.26 5.44 7.23
N PRO A 42 4.58 4.16 7.50
CA PRO A 42 4.20 3.06 6.61
C PRO A 42 2.69 2.94 6.42
N VAL A 43 1.92 2.96 7.51
CA VAL A 43 0.45 2.86 7.44
C VAL A 43 -0.19 4.09 6.81
N THR A 44 0.36 5.28 7.08
CA THR A 44 -0.15 6.54 6.55
C THR A 44 0.09 6.64 5.05
N VAL A 45 1.31 6.32 4.59
CA VAL A 45 1.67 6.34 3.17
C VAL A 45 0.87 5.30 2.40
N LEU A 46 0.74 4.08 2.93
CA LEU A 46 -0.07 3.03 2.30
C LEU A 46 -1.52 3.49 2.14
N THR A 47 -2.09 4.12 3.17
CA THR A 47 -3.46 4.68 3.12
C THR A 47 -3.55 5.81 2.10
N ALA A 48 -2.59 6.75 2.10
CA ALA A 48 -2.54 7.87 1.18
C ALA A 48 -2.39 7.45 -0.30
N ILE A 49 -1.85 6.26 -0.57
CA ILE A 49 -1.72 5.69 -1.90
C ILE A 49 -3.00 4.91 -2.30
N ILE A 50 -3.51 4.07 -1.40
CA ILE A 50 -4.65 3.19 -1.70
C ILE A 50 -5.95 4.00 -1.84
N VAL A 51 -6.21 4.95 -0.94
CA VAL A 51 -7.46 5.73 -0.92
C VAL A 51 -7.72 6.42 -2.27
N PRO A 52 -6.82 7.26 -2.83
CA PRO A 52 -7.07 7.89 -4.12
C PRO A 52 -7.18 6.89 -5.26
N MET A 53 -6.39 5.81 -5.27
CA MET A 53 -6.53 4.75 -6.28
C MET A 53 -7.92 4.08 -6.25
N THR A 54 -8.54 3.98 -5.08
CA THR A 54 -9.89 3.39 -4.94
C THR A 54 -11.02 4.39 -5.20
N VAL A 55 -10.83 5.67 -4.84
CA VAL A 55 -11.86 6.72 -4.91
C VAL A 55 -11.89 7.43 -6.26
N SER A 56 -10.74 7.61 -6.92
CA SER A 56 -10.65 8.25 -8.23
C SER A 56 -9.63 7.51 -9.13
N PRO A 57 -10.00 6.34 -9.68
CA PRO A 57 -9.08 5.55 -10.51
C PRO A 57 -8.66 6.26 -11.80
N HIS A 58 -9.53 7.13 -12.35
CA HIS A 58 -9.34 7.76 -13.66
C HIS A 58 -9.00 9.26 -13.61
N GLY A 59 -8.82 9.83 -12.41
CA GLY A 59 -8.38 11.23 -12.23
C GLY A 59 -9.40 12.30 -12.65
N ASN A 60 -10.62 11.93 -13.06
CA ASN A 60 -11.61 12.88 -13.60
C ASN A 60 -12.69 13.31 -12.58
N GLY A 61 -12.36 13.29 -11.30
CA GLY A 61 -13.27 13.63 -10.19
C GLY A 61 -13.50 12.47 -9.22
N ALA A 62 -14.20 12.74 -8.11
CA ALA A 62 -14.58 11.70 -7.16
C ALA A 62 -15.67 10.82 -7.77
N GLU A 63 -15.29 9.66 -8.32
CA GLU A 63 -16.21 8.67 -8.88
C GLU A 63 -16.85 7.85 -7.75
N ILE A 64 -17.54 8.54 -6.84
CA ILE A 64 -18.34 7.95 -5.76
C ILE A 64 -19.68 7.49 -6.37
N THR A 65 -19.59 6.52 -7.27
CA THR A 65 -20.75 5.86 -7.86
C THR A 65 -20.65 4.37 -7.61
N TRP A 66 -21.79 3.72 -7.33
CA TRP A 66 -21.89 2.26 -7.20
C TRP A 66 -21.43 1.51 -8.45
N ARG A 67 -21.24 2.24 -9.56
CA ARG A 67 -20.68 1.76 -10.81
C ARG A 67 -19.15 1.63 -10.81
N ASN A 68 -18.46 2.03 -9.74
CA ASN A 68 -17.01 1.86 -9.63
C ASN A 68 -16.65 0.55 -8.88
N PRO A 69 -16.20 -0.50 -9.60
CA PRO A 69 -15.84 -1.78 -8.99
C PRO A 69 -14.69 -1.69 -7.99
N GLN A 70 -13.76 -0.73 -8.14
CA GLN A 70 -12.64 -0.56 -7.20
C GLN A 70 -13.11 -0.09 -5.81
N LEU A 71 -14.10 0.80 -5.75
CA LEU A 71 -14.60 1.31 -4.48
C LEU A 71 -15.34 0.21 -3.69
N VAL A 72 -16.18 -0.57 -4.39
CA VAL A 72 -16.91 -1.70 -3.79
C VAL A 72 -15.95 -2.79 -3.33
N ALA A 73 -14.96 -3.15 -4.15
CA ALA A 73 -13.95 -4.14 -3.79
C ALA A 73 -13.12 -3.70 -2.58
N ALA A 74 -12.78 -2.41 -2.44
CA ALA A 74 -12.07 -1.88 -1.28
C ALA A 74 -12.90 -2.00 0.01
N ILE A 75 -14.19 -1.64 -0.03
CA ILE A 75 -15.09 -1.79 1.12
C ILE A 75 -15.22 -3.26 1.53
N VAL A 76 -15.42 -4.15 0.56
CA VAL A 76 -15.51 -5.59 0.83
C VAL A 76 -14.19 -6.14 1.39
N ALA A 77 -13.05 -5.69 0.87
CA ALA A 77 -11.74 -6.07 1.41
C ALA A 77 -11.61 -5.67 2.89
N ILE A 78 -12.04 -4.46 3.27
CA ILE A 78 -12.02 -3.99 4.66
C ILE A 78 -12.92 -4.88 5.54
N ILE A 79 -14.15 -5.13 5.11
CA ILE A 79 -15.12 -5.96 5.85
C ILE A 79 -14.56 -7.38 6.08
N VAL A 80 -14.05 -8.00 5.01
CA VAL A 80 -13.49 -9.37 5.08
C VAL A 80 -12.21 -9.39 5.92
N CYS A 81 -11.39 -8.34 5.89
CA CYS A 81 -10.18 -8.22 6.69
C CYS A 81 -10.52 -8.26 8.18
N VAL A 82 -11.48 -7.43 8.59
CA VAL A 82 -11.94 -7.33 9.98
C VAL A 82 -12.56 -8.64 10.47
N LEU A 83 -13.36 -9.31 9.62
CA LEU A 83 -14.04 -10.55 9.98
C LEU A 83 -13.09 -11.76 10.03
N THR A 84 -12.18 -11.87 9.06
CA THR A 84 -11.45 -13.13 8.84
C THR A 84 -10.09 -13.15 9.55
N LYS A 85 -9.47 -11.98 9.80
CA LYS A 85 -8.10 -11.84 10.33
C LYS A 85 -7.03 -12.68 9.59
N ARG A 86 -7.34 -13.20 8.39
CA ARG A 86 -6.48 -14.05 7.55
C ARG A 86 -6.24 -13.33 6.21
N PRO A 87 -5.06 -12.73 6.00
CA PRO A 87 -4.81 -11.86 4.84
C PRO A 87 -4.97 -12.58 3.50
N LEU A 88 -4.64 -13.87 3.42
CA LEU A 88 -4.82 -14.68 2.21
C LEU A 88 -6.30 -14.78 1.79
N LEU A 89 -7.20 -15.00 2.76
CA LEU A 89 -8.64 -15.04 2.49
C LEU A 89 -9.16 -13.66 2.12
N THR A 90 -8.63 -12.61 2.73
CA THR A 90 -8.99 -11.23 2.39
C THR A 90 -8.68 -10.91 0.93
N ILE A 91 -7.48 -11.28 0.47
CA ILE A 91 -7.04 -11.10 -0.92
C ILE A 91 -7.91 -11.92 -1.88
N ALA A 92 -8.15 -13.20 -1.56
CA ALA A 92 -8.93 -14.08 -2.43
C ALA A 92 -10.38 -13.59 -2.60
N VAL A 93 -11.03 -13.20 -1.50
CA VAL A 93 -12.43 -12.76 -1.52
C VAL A 93 -12.57 -11.39 -2.19
N SER A 94 -11.70 -10.43 -1.87
CA SER A 94 -11.77 -9.10 -2.49
C SER A 94 -11.49 -9.15 -3.99
N LEU A 95 -10.57 -10.02 -4.45
CA LEU A 95 -10.31 -10.25 -5.86
C LEU A 95 -11.51 -10.89 -6.57
N ALA A 96 -12.14 -11.88 -5.95
CA ALA A 96 -13.35 -12.51 -6.50
C ALA A 96 -14.50 -11.49 -6.64
N VAL A 97 -14.71 -10.65 -5.62
CA VAL A 97 -15.74 -9.59 -5.65
C VAL A 97 -15.40 -8.54 -6.71
N PHE A 98 -14.14 -8.15 -6.85
CA PHE A 98 -13.70 -7.24 -7.90
C PHE A 98 -14.02 -7.80 -9.28
N PHE A 99 -13.68 -9.07 -9.55
CA PHE A 99 -13.97 -9.72 -10.83
C PHE A 99 -15.47 -9.83 -11.11
N VAL A 100 -16.27 -10.23 -10.12
CA VAL A 100 -17.73 -10.34 -10.26
C VAL A 100 -18.35 -8.98 -10.53
N TRP A 101 -17.94 -7.94 -9.81
CA TRP A 101 -18.47 -6.59 -9.99
C TRP A 101 -18.02 -5.96 -11.30
N GLN A 102 -16.76 -6.17 -11.70
CA GLN A 102 -16.25 -5.74 -13.01
C GLN A 102 -17.05 -6.40 -14.14
N PHE A 103 -17.32 -7.70 -14.04
CA PHE A 103 -18.09 -8.43 -15.05
C PHE A 103 -19.58 -8.04 -15.08
N ALA A 104 -20.17 -7.70 -13.93
CA ALA A 104 -21.56 -7.26 -13.83
C ALA A 104 -21.77 -5.80 -14.32
N VAL A 105 -20.75 -4.94 -14.22
CA VAL A 105 -20.84 -3.51 -14.58
C VAL A 105 -20.35 -3.20 -15.99
N LEU A 106 -19.37 -3.94 -16.54
CA LEU A 106 -18.86 -3.73 -17.92
C LEU A 106 -19.70 -4.44 -19.00
N ARG A 107 -20.89 -4.96 -18.67
CA ARG A 107 -21.81 -5.58 -19.63
C ARG A 107 -22.95 -4.64 -20.00
#